data_AF-A0A2P5MHX8-F1
#
_entry.id   AF-A0A2P5MHX8-F1
#
_cell.length_a   1.000
_cell.length_b   1.000
_cell.length_c   1.000
_cell.angle_alpha   90.00
_cell.angle_beta   90.00
_cell.angle_gamma   90.00
#
_symmetry.space_group_name_H-M   'P 1'
#
loop_
_entity.id
_entity.type
_entity.pdbx_description
1 polymer ?
#
loop_
_entity_poly.entity_id
_entity_poly.type
_entity_poly.pdbx_seq_one_letter_code
_entity_poly.pdbx_strand_id
1 'polypeptide(L)'
;MKPGVTMARWALLLSIQSANAVEMDKQTVESAKRFLATYLELTNKANINLLTLYRDSANITATVTTLDRATSERQLSGHQWKQLLRETWYNGQPSVEPIELHDVTIKRLGENNLEITAHRYAMRRCYWDNQYRVVIEKSAGGMYQIVSETLLIDHQNQCQRPDTTTIKQEIKIVPN
;
A
#
# COMPACT_ATOMS: atom_id res chain seq x y z
N MET A 1 -20.16 75.84 -2.24
CA MET A 1 -18.79 75.31 -2.21
C MET A 1 -18.73 74.15 -1.21
N LYS A 2 -18.43 72.95 -1.74
CA LYS A 2 -18.02 71.65 -1.14
C LYS A 2 -18.48 71.26 0.29
N PRO A 3 -19.23 70.16 0.44
CA PRO A 3 -19.17 69.29 1.61
C PRO A 3 -18.09 68.21 1.43
N GLY A 4 -17.25 68.00 2.45
CA GLY A 4 -16.25 66.94 2.51
C GLY A 4 -16.88 65.62 2.91
N VAL A 5 -16.67 64.59 2.09
CA VAL A 5 -17.10 63.20 2.36
C VAL A 5 -16.02 62.51 3.17
N THR A 6 -16.31 62.19 4.42
CA THR A 6 -15.45 61.37 5.28
C THR A 6 -15.71 59.90 4.95
N MET A 7 -14.80 59.26 4.20
CA MET A 7 -14.83 57.81 3.96
C MET A 7 -14.56 57.05 5.26
N ALA A 8 -15.57 56.36 5.78
CA ALA A 8 -15.39 55.34 6.80
C ALA A 8 -14.86 54.06 6.14
N ARG A 9 -13.56 53.76 6.35
CA ARG A 9 -12.94 52.47 6.03
C ARG A 9 -13.44 51.41 7.01
N TRP A 10 -14.35 50.54 6.56
CA TRP A 10 -14.65 49.30 7.26
C TRP A 10 -13.59 48.26 6.88
N ALA A 11 -12.69 47.94 7.82
CA ALA A 11 -11.73 46.87 7.67
C ALA A 11 -12.46 45.52 7.85
N LEU A 12 -12.56 44.74 6.78
CA LEU A 12 -12.97 43.34 6.84
C LEU A 12 -11.85 42.55 7.56
N LEU A 13 -12.12 42.10 8.78
CA LEU A 13 -11.29 41.11 9.47
C LEU A 13 -11.49 39.75 8.79
N LEU A 14 -10.62 39.44 7.83
CA LEU A 14 -10.40 38.08 7.33
C LEU A 14 -9.74 37.27 8.46
N SER A 15 -10.55 36.56 9.24
CA SER A 15 -10.07 35.50 10.12
C SER A 15 -9.55 34.36 9.25
N ILE A 16 -8.23 34.34 9.07
CA ILE A 16 -7.50 33.20 8.51
C ILE A 16 -7.68 32.07 9.52
N GLN A 17 -8.67 31.20 9.31
CA GLN A 17 -8.69 29.90 9.98
C GLN A 17 -7.54 29.09 9.40
N SER A 18 -6.41 29.14 10.08
CA SER A 18 -5.33 28.18 9.88
C SER A 18 -5.94 26.79 10.07
N ALA A 19 -6.00 26.00 9.00
CA ALA A 19 -6.29 24.58 9.08
C ALA A 19 -5.19 23.96 9.94
N ASN A 20 -5.42 23.87 11.25
CA ASN A 20 -4.52 23.18 12.15
C ASN A 20 -4.52 21.71 11.74
N ALA A 21 -3.46 21.28 11.07
CA ALA A 21 -3.17 19.87 10.94
C ALA A 21 -3.03 19.32 12.37
N VAL A 22 -4.07 18.62 12.84
CA VAL A 22 -4.04 18.01 14.17
C VAL A 22 -2.91 17.00 14.16
N GLU A 23 -1.84 17.29 14.89
CA GLU A 23 -0.73 16.38 15.07
C GLU A 23 -1.25 15.07 15.65
N MET A 24 -0.88 13.96 15.02
CA MET A 24 -1.38 12.65 15.42
C MET A 24 -0.73 12.23 16.73
N ASP A 25 -1.55 11.85 17.71
CA ASP A 25 -1.04 11.44 19.01
C ASP A 25 -0.12 10.22 18.90
N LYS A 26 0.87 10.17 19.81
CA LYS A 26 1.89 9.12 19.83
C LYS A 26 1.29 7.71 19.89
N GLN A 27 0.20 7.51 20.63
CA GLN A 27 -0.42 6.20 20.79
C GLN A 27 -1.05 5.71 19.47
N THR A 28 -1.68 6.60 18.72
CA THR A 28 -2.21 6.29 17.39
C THR A 28 -1.08 5.92 16.43
N VAL A 29 0.02 6.69 16.40
CA VAL A 29 1.19 6.39 15.56
C VAL A 29 1.78 5.01 15.89
N GLU A 30 2.00 4.70 17.16
CA GLU A 30 2.55 3.40 17.59
C GLU A 30 1.59 2.24 17.33
N SER A 31 0.28 2.47 17.38
CA SER A 31 -0.71 1.44 17.04
C SER A 31 -0.74 1.16 15.53
N ALA A 32 -0.60 2.19 14.70
CA ALA A 32 -0.49 2.03 13.24
C ALA A 32 0.80 1.31 12.84
N LYS A 33 1.94 1.63 13.49
CA LYS A 33 3.21 0.89 13.29
C LYS A 33 3.08 -0.59 13.62
N ARG A 34 2.45 -0.92 14.77
CA ARG A 34 2.19 -2.33 15.15
C ARG A 34 1.30 -3.05 14.15
N PHE A 35 0.27 -2.36 13.65
CA PHE A 35 -0.57 -2.90 12.58
C PHE A 35 0.28 -3.21 11.33
N LEU A 36 1.09 -2.27 10.85
CA LEU A 36 1.94 -2.48 9.66
C LEU A 36 2.96 -3.61 9.85
N ALA A 37 3.59 -3.69 11.02
CA ALA A 37 4.52 -4.78 11.34
C ALA A 37 3.81 -6.15 11.24
N THR A 38 2.60 -6.25 11.81
CA THR A 38 1.77 -7.45 11.74
C THR A 38 1.36 -7.77 10.30
N TYR A 39 0.91 -6.76 9.54
CA TYR A 39 0.53 -6.91 8.15
C TYR A 39 1.68 -7.45 7.29
N LEU A 40 2.89 -6.89 7.44
CA LEU A 40 4.07 -7.34 6.70
C LEU A 40 4.51 -8.74 7.11
N GLU A 41 4.50 -9.05 8.40
CA GLU A 41 4.83 -10.40 8.88
C GLU A 41 3.89 -11.45 8.28
N LEU A 42 2.58 -11.20 8.34
CA LEU A 42 1.59 -12.15 7.85
C LEU A 42 1.62 -12.27 6.32
N THR A 43 1.78 -11.15 5.60
CA THR A 43 1.91 -11.12 4.13
C THR A 43 3.13 -11.90 3.67
N ASN A 44 4.30 -11.63 4.26
CA ASN A 44 5.57 -12.22 3.82
C ASN A 44 5.70 -13.71 4.19
N LYS A 45 4.86 -14.21 5.09
CA LYS A 45 4.76 -15.63 5.46
C LYS A 45 3.57 -16.35 4.83
N ALA A 46 2.76 -15.68 4.00
CA ALA A 46 1.45 -16.14 3.53
C ALA A 46 0.57 -16.75 4.64
N ASN A 47 0.61 -16.14 5.82
CA ASN A 47 -0.11 -16.64 6.98
C ASN A 47 -1.61 -16.35 6.83
N ILE A 48 -2.45 -17.37 7.00
CA ILE A 48 -3.92 -17.26 6.88
C ILE A 48 -4.53 -16.19 7.80
N ASN A 49 -3.87 -15.87 8.91
CA ASN A 49 -4.32 -14.84 9.84
C ASN A 49 -4.32 -13.45 9.20
N LEU A 50 -3.61 -13.23 8.07
CA LEU A 50 -3.72 -12.00 7.28
C LEU A 50 -5.19 -11.67 6.95
N LEU A 51 -6.00 -12.69 6.67
CA LEU A 51 -7.40 -12.50 6.29
C LEU A 51 -8.23 -11.83 7.39
N THR A 52 -7.81 -11.93 8.65
CA THR A 52 -8.49 -11.28 9.79
C THR A 52 -8.26 -9.76 9.80
N LEU A 53 -7.19 -9.29 9.15
CA LEU A 53 -6.88 -7.87 9.03
C LEU A 53 -7.81 -7.17 8.05
N TYR A 54 -8.45 -7.87 7.11
CA TYR A 54 -9.38 -7.25 6.17
C TYR A 54 -10.81 -7.25 6.73
N ARG A 55 -11.54 -6.15 6.58
CA ARG A 55 -13.00 -6.14 6.76
C ARG A 55 -13.67 -6.78 5.55
N ASP A 56 -14.76 -7.52 5.72
CA ASP A 56 -15.45 -8.16 4.57
C ASP A 56 -15.99 -7.13 3.56
N SER A 57 -16.38 -5.95 4.06
CA SER A 57 -16.83 -4.82 3.27
C SER A 57 -15.70 -3.91 2.77
N ALA A 58 -14.43 -4.31 2.89
CA ALA A 58 -13.32 -3.48 2.43
C ALA A 58 -13.40 -3.25 0.90
N ASN A 59 -12.92 -2.09 0.43
CA ASN A 59 -12.84 -1.79 -0.99
C ASN A 59 -11.39 -1.93 -1.49
N ILE A 60 -11.13 -2.97 -2.27
CA ILE A 60 -9.81 -3.29 -2.79
C ILE A 60 -9.74 -2.93 -4.27
N THR A 61 -8.83 -2.03 -4.63
CA THR A 61 -8.53 -1.65 -6.00
C THR A 61 -7.19 -2.24 -6.40
N ALA A 62 -7.20 -3.30 -7.19
CA ALA A 62 -6.01 -3.94 -7.70
C ALA A 62 -5.80 -3.59 -9.17
N THR A 63 -4.71 -2.91 -9.49
CA THR A 63 -4.23 -2.78 -10.86
C THR A 63 -3.36 -4.00 -11.16
N VAL A 64 -3.73 -4.79 -12.16
CA VAL A 64 -3.01 -6.01 -12.55
C VAL A 64 -2.38 -5.79 -13.92
N THR A 65 -1.06 -5.96 -14.00
CA THR A 65 -0.32 -5.99 -15.26
C THR A 65 0.11 -7.43 -15.54
N THR A 66 -0.42 -8.00 -16.62
CA THR A 66 -0.13 -9.37 -17.05
C THR A 66 1.20 -9.47 -17.80
N LEU A 67 1.66 -10.69 -18.08
CA LEU A 67 2.96 -10.95 -18.72
C LEU A 67 3.07 -10.35 -20.13
N ASP A 68 1.96 -10.22 -20.85
CA ASP A 68 1.85 -9.56 -22.15
C ASP A 68 1.73 -8.03 -22.06
N ARG A 69 1.91 -7.48 -20.85
CA ARG A 69 1.82 -6.05 -20.52
C ARG A 69 0.43 -5.44 -20.66
N ALA A 70 -0.63 -6.26 -20.77
CA ALA A 70 -1.98 -5.75 -20.63
C ALA A 70 -2.23 -5.34 -19.16
N THR A 71 -2.80 -4.15 -18.97
CA THR A 71 -3.16 -3.64 -17.64
C THR A 71 -4.66 -3.59 -17.49
N SER A 72 -5.17 -4.06 -16.35
CA SER A 72 -6.58 -3.95 -15.98
C SER A 72 -6.73 -3.57 -14.52
N GLU A 73 -7.75 -2.78 -14.21
CA GLU A 73 -8.15 -2.51 -12.82
C GLU A 73 -9.26 -3.48 -12.41
N ARG A 74 -9.18 -3.98 -11.18
CA ARG A 74 -10.20 -4.80 -10.53
C ARG A 74 -10.59 -4.15 -9.22
N GLN A 75 -11.90 -4.01 -9.01
CA GLN A 75 -12.45 -3.63 -7.72
C GLN A 75 -13.07 -4.87 -7.07
N LEU A 76 -12.68 -5.14 -5.84
CA LEU A 76 -13.07 -6.32 -5.09
C LEU A 76 -13.55 -5.91 -3.71
N SER A 77 -14.59 -6.58 -3.22
CA SER A 77 -14.89 -6.52 -1.79
C SER A 77 -13.81 -7.23 -0.99
N GLY A 78 -13.68 -6.90 0.29
CA GLY A 78 -12.77 -7.59 1.20
C GLY A 78 -13.08 -9.09 1.28
N HIS A 79 -14.35 -9.48 1.20
CA HIS A 79 -14.74 -10.89 1.10
C HIS A 79 -14.15 -11.57 -0.15
N GLN A 80 -14.32 -10.96 -1.33
CA GLN A 80 -13.77 -11.48 -2.59
C GLN A 80 -12.24 -11.53 -2.56
N TRP A 81 -11.60 -10.50 -1.99
CA TRP A 81 -10.15 -10.45 -1.82
C TRP A 81 -9.63 -11.57 -0.92
N LYS A 82 -10.29 -11.80 0.23
CA LYS A 82 -9.93 -12.91 1.13
C LYS A 82 -10.05 -14.26 0.45
N GLN A 83 -11.10 -14.46 -0.35
CA GLN A 83 -11.27 -15.69 -1.11
C GLN A 83 -10.14 -15.87 -2.12
N LEU A 84 -9.79 -14.84 -2.88
CA LEU A 84 -8.69 -14.88 -3.84
C LEU A 84 -7.35 -15.20 -3.16
N LEU A 85 -7.07 -14.60 -2.01
CA LEU A 85 -5.86 -14.89 -1.23
C LEU A 85 -5.83 -16.34 -0.75
N ARG A 86 -6.96 -16.89 -0.29
CA ARG A 86 -7.06 -18.33 0.06
C ARG A 86 -6.78 -19.21 -1.14
N GLU A 87 -7.42 -18.94 -2.27
CA GLU A 87 -7.25 -19.73 -3.49
C GLU A 87 -5.80 -19.67 -3.98
N THR A 88 -5.20 -18.49 -3.98
CA THR A 88 -3.83 -18.30 -4.48
C THR A 88 -2.80 -19.01 -3.61
N TRP A 89 -2.90 -18.89 -2.29
CA TRP A 89 -1.88 -19.43 -1.38
C TRP A 89 -2.06 -20.91 -1.05
N TYR A 90 -3.29 -21.43 -1.10
CA TYR A 90 -3.60 -22.78 -0.62
C TYR A 90 -3.98 -23.76 -1.73
N ASN A 91 -4.21 -23.30 -2.97
CA ASN A 91 -4.46 -24.18 -4.13
C ASN A 91 -3.24 -24.31 -5.08
N GLY A 92 -2.02 -24.03 -4.61
CA GLY A 92 -0.78 -24.36 -5.32
C GLY A 92 -0.34 -23.39 -6.43
N GLN A 93 -0.88 -22.17 -6.46
CA GLN A 93 -0.41 -21.07 -7.31
C GLN A 93 0.62 -20.20 -6.54
N PRO A 94 1.45 -19.36 -7.21
CA PRO A 94 2.88 -19.27 -6.93
C PRO A 94 3.23 -18.83 -5.50
N SER A 95 4.42 -19.28 -5.10
CA SER A 95 5.08 -19.00 -3.84
C SER A 95 4.93 -17.53 -3.40
N VAL A 96 4.57 -17.31 -2.13
CA VAL A 96 4.44 -16.00 -1.44
C VAL A 96 5.29 -14.89 -2.05
N GLU A 97 4.74 -13.77 -2.48
CA GLU A 97 5.54 -12.63 -2.94
C GLU A 97 5.88 -11.76 -1.71
N PRO A 98 7.10 -11.83 -1.13
CA PRO A 98 7.43 -11.01 0.01
C PRO A 98 7.54 -9.55 -0.44
N ILE A 99 7.13 -8.65 0.44
CA ILE A 99 7.13 -7.21 0.18
C ILE A 99 7.90 -6.44 1.25
N GLU A 100 8.38 -5.28 0.84
CA GLU A 100 8.87 -4.23 1.71
C GLU A 100 8.08 -2.95 1.49
N LEU A 101 7.99 -2.10 2.51
CA LEU A 101 7.39 -0.78 2.41
C LEU A 101 8.45 0.28 2.72
N HIS A 102 8.58 1.24 1.82
CA HIS A 102 9.50 2.36 1.91
C HIS A 102 8.72 3.67 1.95
N ASP A 103 9.31 4.72 2.53
CA ASP A 103 8.73 6.07 2.60
C ASP A 103 7.29 6.11 3.15
N VAL A 104 7.05 5.29 4.18
CA VAL A 104 5.74 5.13 4.80
C VAL A 104 5.28 6.45 5.42
N THR A 105 4.13 6.93 4.97
CA THR A 105 3.43 8.09 5.54
C THR A 105 2.11 7.64 6.14
N ILE A 106 1.76 8.17 7.32
CA ILE A 106 0.51 7.89 8.01
C ILE A 106 -0.25 9.20 8.19
N LYS A 107 -1.50 9.26 7.72
CA LYS A 107 -2.38 10.42 7.82
C LYS A 107 -3.68 10.04 8.51
N ARG A 108 -4.18 10.94 9.35
CA ARG A 108 -5.50 10.78 9.96
C ARG A 108 -6.58 11.24 8.97
N LEU A 109 -7.54 10.38 8.66
CA LEU A 109 -8.71 10.71 7.84
C LEU A 109 -9.96 10.99 8.68
N GLY A 110 -10.01 10.44 9.90
CA GLY A 110 -11.09 10.63 10.86
C GLY A 110 -10.67 10.19 12.25
N GLU A 111 -11.63 10.08 13.17
CA GLU A 111 -11.34 9.67 14.55
C GLU A 111 -10.73 8.27 14.62
N ASN A 112 -11.27 7.34 13.84
CA ASN A 112 -10.88 5.93 13.82
C ASN A 112 -10.12 5.51 12.56
N ASN A 113 -9.97 6.41 11.58
CA ASN A 113 -9.49 6.08 10.23
C ASN A 113 -8.11 6.68 9.99
N LEU A 114 -7.19 5.84 9.54
CA LEU A 114 -5.85 6.23 9.10
C LEU A 114 -5.64 5.80 7.66
N GLU A 115 -5.09 6.70 6.86
CA GLU A 115 -4.51 6.40 5.56
C GLU A 115 -3.02 6.16 5.72
N ILE A 116 -2.53 5.13 5.06
CA ILE A 116 -1.11 4.80 5.00
C ILE A 116 -0.74 4.73 3.52
N THR A 117 0.25 5.50 3.12
CA THR A 117 0.83 5.48 1.76
C THR A 117 2.29 5.07 1.85
N ALA A 118 2.78 4.30 0.89
CA ALA A 118 4.17 3.87 0.84
C ALA A 118 4.61 3.55 -0.60
N HIS A 119 5.90 3.36 -0.79
CA HIS A 119 6.45 2.67 -1.95
C HIS A 119 6.59 1.19 -1.60
N ARG A 120 5.79 0.33 -2.23
CA ARG A 120 5.79 -1.11 -1.97
C ARG A 120 6.69 -1.82 -2.96
N TYR A 121 7.72 -2.50 -2.47
CA TYR A 121 8.62 -3.30 -3.29
C TYR A 121 8.26 -4.78 -3.21
N ALA A 122 8.04 -5.43 -4.35
CA ALA A 122 7.82 -6.87 -4.43
C ALA A 122 9.14 -7.59 -4.72
N MET A 123 9.62 -8.39 -3.76
CA MET A 123 11.02 -8.84 -3.72
C MET A 123 11.37 -9.93 -4.73
N ARG A 124 10.44 -10.85 -5.05
CA ARG A 124 10.70 -11.96 -5.99
C ARG A 124 10.56 -11.53 -7.44
N ARG A 125 9.68 -10.57 -7.72
CA ARG A 125 9.50 -9.99 -9.06
C ARG A 125 10.24 -8.67 -9.26
N CYS A 126 10.90 -8.15 -8.23
CA CYS A 126 11.73 -6.96 -8.23
C CYS A 126 11.08 -5.71 -8.85
N TYR A 127 9.79 -5.47 -8.57
CA TYR A 127 9.08 -4.29 -9.07
C TYR A 127 8.60 -3.39 -7.93
N TRP A 128 8.44 -2.10 -8.26
CA TRP A 128 7.93 -1.08 -7.36
C TRP A 128 6.47 -0.76 -7.66
N ASP A 129 5.67 -0.68 -6.60
CA ASP A 129 4.34 -0.10 -6.57
C ASP A 129 4.41 1.23 -5.81
N ASN A 130 4.55 2.32 -6.56
CA ASN A 130 4.70 3.66 -6.00
C ASN A 130 3.36 4.33 -5.64
N GLN A 131 2.24 3.65 -5.90
CA GLN A 131 0.89 4.16 -5.63
C GLN A 131 0.21 3.36 -4.51
N TYR A 132 0.97 2.55 -3.77
CA TYR A 132 0.44 1.73 -2.70
C TYR A 132 -0.19 2.59 -1.60
N ARG A 133 -1.45 2.27 -1.30
CA ARG A 133 -2.25 2.96 -0.28
C ARG A 133 -3.13 1.96 0.44
N VAL A 134 -3.18 2.06 1.76
CA VAL A 134 -4.11 1.29 2.59
C VAL A 134 -4.81 2.22 3.58
N VAL A 135 -6.11 2.04 3.74
CA VAL A 135 -6.90 2.72 4.77
C VAL A 135 -7.30 1.71 5.82
N ILE A 136 -6.98 2.01 7.07
CA ILE A 136 -7.31 1.18 8.22
C ILE A 136 -8.26 1.93 9.15
N GLU A 137 -9.17 1.17 9.75
CA GLU A 137 -10.16 1.68 10.68
C GLU A 137 -10.15 0.87 11.97
N LYS A 138 -10.17 1.54 13.13
CA LYS A 138 -10.37 0.87 14.42
C LYS A 138 -11.78 0.29 14.50
N SER A 139 -11.88 -1.01 14.71
CA SER A 139 -13.12 -1.68 15.10
C SER A 139 -13.54 -1.29 16.53
N ALA A 140 -14.78 -1.61 16.90
CA ALA A 140 -15.28 -1.41 18.27
C ALA A 140 -14.42 -2.13 19.34
N GLY A 141 -13.73 -3.20 18.98
CA GLY A 141 -12.77 -3.91 19.85
C GLY A 141 -11.38 -3.25 19.92
N GLY A 142 -11.18 -2.09 19.30
CA GLY A 142 -9.92 -1.35 19.30
C GLY A 142 -8.86 -1.86 18.31
N MET A 143 -9.13 -2.96 17.62
CA MET A 143 -8.23 -3.53 16.60
C MET A 143 -8.44 -2.85 15.25
N TYR A 144 -7.35 -2.49 14.58
CA TYR A 144 -7.38 -1.98 13.21
C TYR A 144 -7.72 -3.08 12.21
N GLN A 145 -8.55 -2.73 11.23
CA GLN A 145 -8.81 -3.54 10.04
C GLN A 145 -8.69 -2.69 8.78
N ILE A 146 -8.24 -3.30 7.69
CA ILE A 146 -8.21 -2.73 6.35
C ILE A 146 -9.64 -2.57 5.86
N VAL A 147 -10.00 -1.34 5.53
CA VAL A 147 -11.28 -0.95 4.93
C VAL A 147 -11.12 -0.50 3.49
N SER A 148 -9.91 -0.16 3.06
CA SER A 148 -9.58 0.01 1.64
C SER A 148 -8.11 -0.28 1.38
N GLU A 149 -7.79 -0.82 0.20
CA GLU A 149 -6.42 -1.00 -0.27
C GLU A 149 -6.35 -0.72 -1.76
N THR A 150 -5.30 -0.03 -2.20
CA THR A 150 -4.96 0.20 -3.60
C THR A 150 -3.56 -0.35 -3.84
N LEU A 151 -3.42 -1.26 -4.80
CA LEU A 151 -2.15 -1.92 -5.07
C LEU A 151 -1.95 -2.28 -6.55
N LEU A 152 -0.69 -2.34 -6.95
CA LEU A 152 -0.24 -2.87 -8.23
C LEU A 152 0.28 -4.30 -8.09
N ILE A 153 -0.21 -5.18 -8.96
CA ILE A 153 0.27 -6.53 -9.17
C ILE A 153 0.87 -6.59 -10.57
N ASP A 154 2.20 -6.56 -10.68
CA ASP A 154 2.91 -6.82 -11.93
C ASP A 154 3.38 -8.27 -11.94
N HIS A 155 2.95 -9.04 -12.95
CA HIS A 155 3.34 -10.44 -13.12
C HIS A 155 4.72 -10.62 -13.75
N GLN A 156 5.31 -9.58 -14.32
CA GLN A 156 6.64 -9.65 -14.91
C GLN A 156 7.72 -9.75 -13.83
N ASN A 157 8.68 -10.65 -14.04
CA ASN A 157 9.92 -10.66 -13.27
C ASN A 157 10.85 -9.58 -13.83
N GLN A 158 11.09 -8.52 -13.04
CA GLN A 158 11.97 -7.39 -13.36
C GLN A 158 13.33 -7.49 -12.66
N CYS A 159 13.61 -8.60 -11.99
CA CYS A 159 14.93 -8.82 -11.40
C CYS A 159 15.95 -8.80 -12.53
N GLN A 160 17.07 -8.11 -12.32
CA GLN A 160 18.18 -8.17 -13.26
C GLN A 160 18.52 -9.65 -13.48
N ARG A 161 18.39 -10.13 -14.71
CA ARG A 161 18.93 -11.44 -15.06
C ARG A 161 20.43 -11.34 -14.80
N PRO A 162 21.06 -12.31 -14.10
CA PRO A 162 22.51 -12.38 -14.16
C PRO A 162 22.90 -12.42 -15.63
N ASP A 163 23.82 -11.54 -16.04
CA ASP A 163 24.44 -11.65 -17.36
C ASP A 163 24.82 -13.12 -17.52
N THR A 164 24.32 -13.76 -18.57
CA THR A 164 24.68 -15.14 -18.89
C THR A 164 26.19 -15.17 -18.99
N THR A 165 26.86 -15.60 -17.92
CA THR A 165 28.27 -15.93 -17.97
C THR A 165 28.30 -17.14 -18.89
N THR A 166 28.57 -16.89 -20.16
CA THR A 166 28.88 -17.95 -21.12
C THR A 166 30.19 -18.52 -20.64
N ILE A 167 30.14 -19.55 -19.79
CA ILE A 167 31.34 -20.30 -19.45
C ILE A 167 31.72 -21.03 -20.74
N LYS A 168 32.67 -20.45 -21.48
CA LYS A 168 33.39 -21.18 -22.53
C LYS A 168 34.24 -22.24 -21.83
N GLN A 169 33.64 -23.36 -21.45
CA GLN A 169 34.41 -24.57 -21.18
C GLN A 169 34.82 -25.12 -22.54
N GLU A 170 36.00 -24.71 -23.03
CA GLU A 170 36.71 -25.51 -24.01
C GLU A 170 37.11 -26.82 -23.32
N ILE A 171 36.27 -27.84 -23.46
CA ILE A 171 36.63 -29.20 -23.10
C ILE A 171 37.64 -29.66 -24.14
N LYS A 172 38.95 -29.58 -23.81
CA LYS A 172 39.99 -30.27 -24.57
C LYS A 172 39.94 -31.76 -24.21
N ILE A 173 39.39 -32.56 -25.12
CA ILE A 173 39.56 -34.01 -25.07
C ILE A 173 40.96 -34.30 -25.63
N VAL A 174 41.86 -34.79 -24.76
CA VAL A 174 43.17 -35.31 -25.18
C VAL A 174 43.01 -36.81 -25.42
N PRO A 175 43.14 -37.30 -26.65
CA PRO A 175 43.18 -38.74 -26.90
C PRO A 175 44.51 -39.32 -26.41
N ASN A 176 44.44 -40.46 -25.71
CA ASN A 176 45.59 -41.31 -25.40
C ASN A 176 46.13 -41.99 -26.65
#